data_AF-A0A7W5B3G7-F1
#
_entry.id   AF-A0A7W5B3G7-F1
#
_cell.length_a   1.000
_cell.length_b   1.000
_cell.length_c   1.000
_cell.angle_alpha   90.00
_cell.angle_beta   90.00
_cell.angle_gamma   90.00
#
_symmetry.space_group_name_H-M   'P 1'
#
loop_
_entity.id
_entity.type
_entity.pdbx_description
1 polymer ?
#
loop_
_entity_poly.entity_id
_entity_poly.type
_entity_poly.pdbx_seq_one_letter_code
_entity_poly.pdbx_strand_id
1 'polypeptide(L)'
;MLKRSYTLLDPDGLHARPANELVYTAGRYLDCALFAEFDGRRVTLHSILGFLTLTARQGGVLTVTADGPNEIEALDALQAVIEREGIGQLIEAS
;
A
#
# COMPACT_ATOMS: atom_id res chain seq x y z
N MET A 1 -6.15 -11.84 -8.49
CA MET A 1 -5.28 -10.64 -8.53
C MET A 1 -6.09 -9.39 -8.83
N LEU A 2 -6.10 -8.46 -7.88
CA LEU A 2 -6.67 -7.11 -7.99
C LEU A 2 -5.62 -6.04 -7.65
N LYS A 3 -5.82 -4.81 -8.14
CA LYS A 3 -4.93 -3.68 -7.91
C LYS A 3 -5.68 -2.38 -7.65
N ARG A 4 -5.07 -1.50 -6.85
CA ARG A 4 -5.53 -0.12 -6.62
C ARG A 4 -4.36 0.83 -6.68
N SER A 5 -4.53 1.95 -7.38
CA SER A 5 -3.51 2.97 -7.52
C SER A 5 -3.93 4.24 -6.80
N TYR A 6 -2.97 4.86 -6.12
CA TYR A 6 -3.17 6.04 -5.28
C TYR A 6 -2.18 7.13 -5.66
N THR A 7 -2.64 8.36 -5.78
CA THR A 7 -1.76 9.53 -5.82
C THR A 7 -1.32 9.86 -4.41
N LEU A 8 -0.02 9.90 -4.14
CA LEU A 8 0.53 10.25 -2.82
C LEU A 8 0.34 11.74 -2.53
N LEU A 9 -0.28 12.04 -1.39
CA LEU A 9 -0.59 13.41 -0.96
C LEU A 9 0.35 13.91 0.14
N ASP A 10 0.91 13.00 0.94
CA ASP A 10 1.77 13.32 2.06
C ASP A 10 3.08 13.99 1.59
N PRO A 11 3.42 15.22 2.07
CA PRO A 11 4.67 15.90 1.73
C PRO A 11 5.92 15.17 2.23
N ASP A 12 5.83 14.41 3.32
CA ASP A 12 6.90 13.53 3.80
C ASP A 12 6.96 12.20 3.03
N GLY A 13 5.99 11.98 2.13
CA GLY A 13 5.84 10.78 1.35
C GLY A 13 5.51 9.57 2.23
N LEU A 14 6.01 8.41 1.83
CA LEU A 14 5.74 7.15 2.51
C LEU A 14 6.74 6.96 3.66
N HIS A 15 6.39 7.46 4.84
CA HIS A 15 7.24 7.47 6.02
C HIS A 15 6.89 6.36 7.04
N ALA A 16 7.68 6.26 8.13
CA ALA A 16 7.62 5.11 9.06
C ALA A 16 6.27 4.90 9.78
N ARG A 17 5.52 5.97 10.05
CA ARG A 17 4.22 5.89 10.74
C ARG A 17 3.16 5.17 9.89
N PRO A 18 2.82 5.63 8.68
CA PRO A 18 1.87 4.90 7.83
C PRO A 18 2.37 3.51 7.42
N ALA A 19 3.69 3.33 7.29
CA ALA A 19 4.30 2.03 7.00
C ALA A 19 3.95 0.96 8.03
N ASN A 20 4.00 1.28 9.32
CA ASN A 20 3.66 0.34 10.40
C ASN A 20 2.21 -0.13 10.30
N GLU A 21 1.27 0.80 10.12
CA GLU A 21 -0.16 0.49 10.06
C GLU A 21 -0.51 -0.36 8.83
N LEU A 22 0.11 -0.07 7.68
CA LEU A 22 -0.08 -0.85 6.46
C LEU A 22 0.46 -2.27 6.60
N VAL A 23 1.64 -2.44 7.18
CA VAL A 23 2.23 -3.76 7.43
C VAL A 23 1.44 -4.54 8.47
N TYR A 24 0.99 -3.88 9.54
CA TYR A 24 0.14 -4.49 10.55
C TYR A 24 -1.20 -4.97 9.96
N THR A 25 -1.79 -4.16 9.07
CA THR A 25 -3.03 -4.51 8.36
C THR A 25 -2.81 -5.66 7.40
N ALA A 26 -1.74 -5.62 6.60
CA ALA A 26 -1.36 -6.69 5.69
C ALA A 26 -1.12 -8.03 6.43
N GLY A 27 -0.53 -7.99 7.63
CA GLY A 27 -0.29 -9.16 8.47
C GLY A 27 -1.56 -9.94 8.88
N ARG A 28 -2.76 -9.39 8.69
CA ARG A 28 -4.03 -10.10 8.90
C ARG A 28 -4.41 -11.02 7.73
N TYR A 29 -3.76 -10.87 6.59
CA TYR A 29 -4.08 -11.55 5.33
C TYR A 29 -2.89 -12.42 4.85
N LEU A 30 -2.40 -13.32 5.72
CA LEU A 30 -1.18 -14.11 5.47
C LEU A 30 -1.25 -15.01 4.22
N ASP A 31 -2.44 -15.45 3.83
CA ASP A 31 -2.65 -16.27 2.63
C ASP A 31 -2.85 -15.44 1.35
N CYS A 32 -2.87 -14.11 1.44
CA CYS A 32 -3.01 -13.19 0.33
C CYS A 32 -1.66 -12.52 0.02
N ALA A 33 -1.20 -12.59 -1.23
CA ALA A 33 0.04 -11.95 -1.62
C ALA A 33 -0.18 -10.44 -1.82
N LEU A 34 0.29 -9.63 -0.86
CA LEU A 34 0.13 -8.18 -0.86
C LEU A 34 1.43 -7.47 -1.24
N PHE A 35 1.34 -6.56 -2.21
CA PHE A 35 2.47 -5.81 -2.74
C PHE A 35 2.17 -4.33 -2.87
N ALA A 36 3.22 -3.53 -2.75
CA ALA A 36 3.23 -2.12 -3.06
C ALA A 36 4.29 -1.85 -4.14
N GLU A 37 3.93 -1.06 -5.14
CA GLU A 37 4.80 -0.68 -6.25
C GLU A 37 4.83 0.84 -6.41
N PHE A 38 6.04 1.38 -6.57
CA PHE A 38 6.29 2.79 -6.84
C PHE A 38 7.52 2.92 -7.72
N ASP A 39 7.44 3.70 -8.79
CA ASP A 39 8.57 3.97 -9.71
C ASP A 39 9.27 2.68 -10.20
N GLY A 40 8.47 1.67 -10.57
CA GLY A 40 8.95 0.37 -11.05
C GLY A 40 9.58 -0.54 -9.98
N ARG A 41 9.62 -0.11 -8.71
CA ARG A 41 10.08 -0.92 -7.58
C ARG A 41 8.89 -1.53 -6.86
N ARG A 42 8.89 -2.85 -6.73
CA ARG A 42 7.84 -3.62 -6.06
C ARG A 42 8.38 -4.25 -4.78
N VAL A 43 7.63 -4.14 -3.70
CA VAL A 43 7.95 -4.73 -2.39
C VAL A 43 6.72 -5.40 -1.79
N THR A 44 6.92 -6.32 -0.85
CA THR A 44 5.79 -6.92 -0.13
C THR A 44 5.33 -6.02 1.01
N LEU A 45 4.01 -6.00 1.24
CA LEU A 45 3.40 -5.31 2.38
C LEU A 45 3.49 -6.09 3.69
N HIS A 46 3.99 -7.33 3.68
CA HIS A 46 4.23 -8.12 4.91
C HIS A 46 5.55 -7.78 5.61
N SER A 47 6.37 -6.90 5.03
CA SER A 47 7.65 -6.51 5.59
C SER A 47 7.84 -5.00 5.56
N ILE A 48 7.89 -4.40 6.75
CA ILE A 48 8.18 -2.97 6.93
C ILE A 48 9.51 -2.57 6.30
N LEU A 49 10.53 -3.42 6.39
CA LEU A 49 11.86 -3.12 5.87
C LEU A 49 11.82 -2.93 4.35
N GLY A 50 11.11 -3.79 3.63
CA GLY A 50 10.90 -3.62 2.19
C GLY A 50 10.12 -2.34 1.88
N PHE A 51 9.03 -2.11 2.61
CA PHE A 51 8.15 -0.95 2.38
C PHE A 51 8.86 0.40 2.51
N LEU A 52 9.75 0.56 3.50
CA LEU A 52 10.55 1.79 3.68
C LEU A 52 11.55 2.06 2.55
N THR A 53 11.91 1.06 1.75
CA THR A 53 12.85 1.23 0.61
C THR A 53 12.22 1.84 -0.64
N LEU A 54 10.88 1.93 -0.71
CA LEU A 54 10.20 2.51 -1.87
C LEU A 54 10.49 4.00 -2.04
N THR A 55 10.89 4.70 -0.96
CA THR A 55 11.19 6.14 -0.98
C THR A 55 10.11 6.96 -1.69
N ALA A 56 8.85 6.52 -1.59
CA ALA A 56 7.77 7.04 -2.39
C ALA A 56 7.41 8.46 -1.95
N ARG A 57 7.34 9.39 -2.91
CA ARG A 57 7.22 10.84 -2.65
C ARG A 57 5.86 11.37 -3.08
N GLN A 58 5.49 12.51 -2.51
CA GLN A 58 4.31 13.27 -2.89
C GLN A 58 4.17 13.41 -4.42
N GLY A 59 2.95 13.28 -4.93
CA GLY A 59 2.60 13.41 -6.33
C GLY A 59 2.90 12.20 -7.19
N GLY A 60 3.66 11.22 -6.68
CA GLY A 60 3.86 9.95 -7.36
C GLY A 60 2.69 8.98 -7.17
N VAL A 61 2.69 7.90 -7.96
CA VAL A 61 1.64 6.88 -7.95
C VAL A 61 2.11 5.64 -7.20
N LEU A 62 1.41 5.29 -6.13
CA LEU A 62 1.56 4.04 -5.40
C LEU A 62 0.52 3.04 -5.90
N THR A 63 0.96 1.89 -6.41
CA THR A 63 0.05 0.79 -6.77
C THR A 63 0.12 -0.31 -5.73
N VAL A 64 -1.01 -0.64 -5.13
CA VAL A 64 -1.18 -1.77 -4.22
C VAL A 64 -1.81 -2.91 -4.99
N THR A 65 -1.22 -4.10 -4.91
CA THR A 65 -1.72 -5.32 -5.54
C THR A 65 -2.00 -6.37 -4.48
N ALA A 66 -3.14 -7.04 -4.59
CA ALA A 66 -3.51 -8.19 -3.79
C ALA A 66 -3.77 -9.39 -4.71
N ASP A 67 -3.25 -10.55 -4.34
CA ASP A 67 -3.48 -11.79 -5.08
C ASP A 67 -3.63 -12.97 -4.13
N GLY A 68 -4.84 -13.52 -4.06
CA GLY A 68 -5.15 -14.66 -3.20
C GLY A 68 -6.50 -14.53 -2.50
N PRO A 69 -6.76 -15.36 -1.47
CA PRO A 69 -7.98 -15.30 -0.68
C PRO A 69 -8.20 -13.91 -0.08
N ASN A 70 -9.45 -13.45 -0.09
CA ASN A 70 -9.85 -12.17 0.49
C ASN A 70 -9.14 -10.95 -0.11
N GLU A 71 -8.68 -11.02 -1.37
CA GLU A 71 -7.98 -9.90 -2.03
C GLU A 71 -8.77 -8.59 -2.04
N ILE A 72 -10.11 -8.65 -2.14
CA ILE A 72 -10.98 -7.48 -2.05
C ILE A 72 -10.94 -6.88 -0.63
N GLU A 73 -11.16 -7.71 0.39
CA GLU A 73 -11.17 -7.28 1.79
C GLU A 73 -9.81 -6.72 2.22
N ALA A 74 -8.72 -7.33 1.74
CA ALA A 74 -7.37 -6.86 2.00
C ALA A 74 -7.11 -5.48 1.37
N LEU A 75 -7.54 -5.27 0.12
CA LEU A 75 -7.44 -3.96 -0.53
C LEU A 75 -8.31 -2.91 0.14
N ASP A 76 -9.52 -3.27 0.60
CA ASP A 76 -10.41 -2.38 1.34
C ASP A 76 -9.79 -1.94 2.67
N ALA A 77 -9.22 -2.89 3.42
CA ALA A 77 -8.55 -2.59 4.68
C ALA A 77 -7.30 -1.71 4.48
N LEU A 78 -6.49 -1.99 3.46
CA LEU A 78 -5.31 -1.18 3.13
C LEU A 78 -5.70 0.22 2.67
N GLN A 79 -6.74 0.34 1.82
CA GLN A 79 -7.27 1.63 1.39
C GLN A 79 -7.72 2.49 2.57
N ALA A 80 -8.45 1.88 3.52
CA ALA A 80 -8.91 2.60 4.70
C ALA A 80 -7.73 3.17 5.52
N VAL A 81 -6.60 2.46 5.61
CA VAL A 81 -5.38 2.98 6.23
C VAL A 81 -4.78 4.12 5.40
N ILE A 82 -4.69 3.96 4.07
CA ILE A 82 -4.16 4.99 3.17
C ILE A 82 -4.91 6.32 3.29
N GLU A 83 -6.24 6.25 3.31
CA GLU A 83 -7.11 7.42 3.46
C GLU A 83 -7.05 8.00 4.88
N ARG A 84 -7.12 7.16 5.92
CA ARG A 84 -7.10 7.59 7.32
C ARG A 84 -5.79 8.29 7.70
N GLU A 85 -4.66 7.78 7.23
CA GLU A 85 -3.34 8.34 7.50
C GLU A 85 -3.00 9.53 6.58
N GLY A 86 -3.86 9.84 5.59
CA GLY A 86 -3.66 10.94 4.65
C GLY A 86 -2.54 10.70 3.63
N ILE A 87 -2.18 9.44 3.39
CA ILE A 87 -1.04 9.04 2.55
C ILE A 87 -1.33 9.35 1.08
N GLY A 88 -2.54 9.03 0.62
CA GLY A 88 -2.88 9.12 -0.79
C GLY A 88 -4.37 9.01 -1.07
N GLN A 89 -4.74 9.35 -2.31
CA GLN A 89 -6.10 9.32 -2.81
C GLN A 89 -6.23 8.29 -3.93
N LEU A 90 -7.26 7.45 -3.88
CA LEU A 90 -7.53 6.45 -4.91
C LEU A 90 -7.79 7.12 -6.26
N ILE A 91 -7.12 6.65 -7.30
CA ILE A 91 -7.27 7.13 -8.68
C ILE A 91 -7.68 6.03 -9.67
N GLU A 92 -7.38 4.77 -9.37
CA GLU A 92 -7.75 3.62 -10.20
C GLU A 92 -7.95 2.38 -9.32
N ALA A 93 -8.98 1.58 -9.62
CA ALA A 93 -9.18 0.25 -9.07
C ALA A 93 -9.42 -0.73 -10.22
N SER A 94 -8.79 -1.90 -10.20
CA SER A 94 -8.95 -2.96 -11.23
C SER A 94 -8.84 -4.35 -10.63
#